data_AF-A0A316RP72-F1
#
_entry.id   AF-A0A316RP72-F1
#
_cell.length_a   1.000
_cell.length_b   1.000
_cell.length_c   1.000
_cell.angle_alpha   90.00
_cell.angle_beta   90.00
_cell.angle_gamma   90.00
#
_symmetry.space_group_name_H-M   'P 1'
#
loop_
_entity.id
_entity.type
_entity.pdbx_description
1 polymer ?
#
loop_
_entity_poly.entity_id
_entity_poly.type
_entity_poly.pdbx_seq_one_letter_code
_entity_poly.pdbx_strand_id
1 'polypeptide(L)'
;MTLCSTSSDALHCPRTESGAEPSGSAAPVGEMAGGESGNWPERDVLVGSLRQKVQLDICLRHRFYHIPAYRIRESDFPIRYVALYQSKHLFGPAAGIRYYGEVIRCLSVHRDEIREIPSSRTTPYYRLEIREWKCLDPPIAVGDKGIITAMTNLFLLRHCTRVPELSIGSETEYRLYMGLIHALEEYPARRISFHRHLSIGSFSLCLDNGRVALSNGTQVALCGVAVCLNDPYAAFCRLWTTLKKGKGFPQKSP
;
A
#
# COMPACT_ATOMS: atom_id res chain seq x y z
N MET A 1 -21.24 54.45 -0.88
CA MET A 1 -20.36 54.09 -2.01
C MET A 1 -19.06 53.57 -1.43
N THR A 2 -18.65 52.36 -1.81
CA THR A 2 -17.24 51.92 -1.93
C THR A 2 -16.47 51.68 -0.61
N LEU A 3 -15.74 50.61 -0.35
CA LEU A 3 -15.60 49.24 -0.85
C LEU A 3 -14.80 48.48 0.25
N CYS A 4 -14.88 47.16 0.18
CA CYS A 4 -14.13 46.15 0.92
C CYS A 4 -12.60 46.30 0.77
N SER A 5 -11.83 45.92 1.79
CA SER A 5 -10.59 45.16 1.57
C SER A 5 -10.10 44.41 2.81
N THR A 6 -9.87 43.12 2.55
CA THR A 6 -9.33 42.04 3.36
C THR A 6 -7.80 42.07 3.43
N SER A 7 -7.22 41.60 4.54
CA SER A 7 -5.82 41.15 4.64
C SER A 7 -5.77 40.05 5.72
N SER A 8 -5.83 38.76 5.37
CA SER A 8 -4.72 37.90 4.94
C SER A 8 -3.74 37.55 6.08
N ASP A 9 -4.20 36.74 7.03
CA ASP A 9 -3.34 36.08 8.03
C ASP A 9 -2.59 34.90 7.39
N ALA A 10 -1.29 35.09 7.20
CA ALA A 10 -0.37 34.05 6.79
C ALA A 10 0.00 33.17 8.00
N LEU A 11 -0.17 31.85 7.86
CA LEU A 11 0.34 30.82 8.76
C LEU A 11 1.86 30.99 8.96
N HIS A 12 2.25 31.43 10.16
CA HIS A 12 3.63 31.52 10.59
C HIS A 12 3.97 30.26 11.40
N CYS A 13 4.89 29.42 10.91
CA CYS A 13 5.52 28.38 11.71
C CYS A 13 6.65 29.03 12.54
N PRO A 14 6.58 29.06 13.88
CA PRO A 14 7.66 29.63 14.67
C PRO A 14 8.90 28.73 14.64
N ARG A 15 10.06 29.37 14.45
CA ARG A 15 11.39 28.80 14.69
C ARG A 15 11.62 28.64 16.19
N THR A 16 12.39 27.61 16.48
CA THR A 16 12.92 27.13 17.76
C THR A 16 13.31 28.22 18.76
N GLU A 17 12.72 28.17 19.96
CA GLU A 17 13.35 28.62 21.20
C GLU A 17 13.32 27.48 22.22
N SER A 18 14.44 27.33 22.92
CA SER A 18 14.74 26.21 23.80
C SER A 18 14.11 26.42 25.18
N GLY A 19 13.49 25.39 25.74
CA GLY A 19 13.01 25.42 27.13
C GLY A 19 12.32 24.13 27.54
N ALA A 20 13.10 23.20 28.12
CA ALA A 20 12.71 22.10 29.03
C ALA A 20 11.38 21.35 28.79
N GLU A 21 11.48 20.14 28.24
CA GLU A 21 10.43 19.10 28.30
C GLU A 21 10.67 18.17 29.52
N PRO A 22 9.63 17.78 30.27
CA PRO A 22 9.73 16.72 31.26
C PRO A 22 9.74 15.34 30.60
N SER A 23 10.61 14.49 31.12
CA SER A 23 10.78 13.08 30.78
C SER A 23 9.48 12.29 30.83
N GLY A 24 9.02 11.82 29.68
CA GLY A 24 7.98 10.81 29.51
C GLY A 24 8.37 9.89 28.37
N SER A 25 8.98 8.76 28.70
CA SER A 25 9.37 7.69 27.79
C SER A 25 8.21 7.27 26.88
N ALA A 26 8.29 7.61 25.59
CA ALA A 26 7.54 6.97 24.52
C ALA A 26 8.55 6.17 23.69
N ALA A 27 8.31 4.87 23.57
CA ALA A 27 9.10 3.99 22.70
C ALA A 27 9.14 4.55 21.27
N PRO A 28 10.26 4.42 20.54
CA PRO A 28 10.43 5.06 19.24
C PRO A 28 9.41 4.54 18.22
N VAL A 29 8.74 5.49 17.56
CA VAL A 29 7.82 5.28 16.45
C VAL A 29 8.55 4.53 15.33
N GLY A 30 8.15 3.29 15.07
CA GLY A 30 8.57 2.55 13.87
C GLY A 30 10.01 2.04 13.90
N GLU A 31 10.49 1.58 15.05
CA GLU A 31 11.72 0.78 15.10
C GLU A 31 11.43 -0.61 14.51
N MET A 32 11.68 -0.75 13.20
CA MET A 32 11.86 -2.06 12.59
C MET A 32 13.03 -2.71 13.32
N ALA A 33 12.82 -3.87 13.94
CA ALA A 33 13.92 -4.64 14.52
C ALA A 33 15.05 -4.69 13.48
N GLY A 34 16.22 -4.17 13.84
CA GLY A 34 17.32 -3.92 12.91
C GLY A 34 17.64 -5.18 12.11
N GLY A 35 17.29 -5.18 10.83
CA GLY A 35 17.59 -6.27 9.90
C GLY A 35 16.61 -6.46 8.74
N GLU A 36 15.33 -6.12 8.89
CA GLU A 36 14.31 -6.34 7.83
C GLU A 36 14.05 -5.09 6.99
N SER A 37 15.09 -4.49 6.39
CA SER A 37 14.87 -3.52 5.30
C SER A 37 14.31 -4.29 4.09
N GLY A 38 13.01 -4.18 3.85
CA GLY A 38 12.38 -4.78 2.68
C GLY A 38 13.09 -4.36 1.40
N ASN A 39 13.30 -5.27 0.45
CA ASN A 39 13.89 -4.94 -0.84
C ASN A 39 12.84 -4.22 -1.72
N TRP A 40 12.61 -2.94 -1.44
CA TRP A 40 11.59 -2.08 -2.07
C TRP A 40 11.56 -2.08 -3.61
N PRO A 41 12.70 -2.14 -4.34
CA PRO A 41 12.68 -2.23 -5.80
C PRO A 41 12.22 -3.60 -6.32
N GLU A 42 12.44 -4.69 -5.58
CA GLU A 42 12.02 -6.02 -6.03
C GLU A 42 10.51 -6.18 -5.88
N ARG A 43 9.81 -6.29 -7.01
CA ARG A 43 8.37 -6.56 -7.05
C ARG A 43 8.14 -7.99 -7.52
N ASP A 44 8.58 -8.95 -6.71
CA ASP A 44 8.65 -10.39 -7.05
C ASP A 44 7.46 -11.21 -6.55
N VAL A 45 6.44 -10.57 -5.96
CA VAL A 45 5.21 -11.22 -5.49
C VAL A 45 4.04 -10.87 -6.41
N LEU A 46 3.48 -11.88 -7.07
CA LEU A 46 2.27 -11.74 -7.87
C LEU A 46 1.01 -11.87 -7.00
N VAL A 47 0.20 -10.83 -6.94
CA VAL A 47 -1.15 -10.88 -6.37
C VAL A 47 -2.14 -11.24 -7.48
N GLY A 48 -2.61 -12.49 -7.46
CA GLY A 48 -3.48 -13.06 -8.49
C GLY A 48 -4.95 -13.13 -8.07
N SER A 49 -5.86 -12.59 -8.88
CA SER A 49 -7.30 -12.69 -8.62
C SER A 49 -7.89 -14.02 -9.06
N LEU A 50 -8.74 -14.59 -8.21
CA LEU A 50 -9.55 -15.75 -8.56
C LEU A 50 -10.81 -15.34 -9.30
N ARG A 51 -11.18 -16.11 -10.32
CA ARG A 51 -12.41 -15.88 -11.11
C ARG A 51 -13.60 -16.68 -10.63
N GLN A 52 -13.36 -17.78 -9.92
CA GLN A 52 -14.39 -18.68 -9.40
C GLN A 52 -13.99 -19.19 -8.02
N LYS A 53 -14.96 -19.52 -7.16
CA LYS A 53 -14.68 -20.09 -5.83
C LYS A 53 -13.92 -21.41 -5.91
N VAL A 54 -14.35 -22.31 -6.80
CA VAL A 54 -13.73 -23.63 -7.01
C VAL A 54 -12.25 -23.54 -7.42
N GLN A 55 -11.85 -22.43 -8.04
CA GLN A 55 -10.46 -22.19 -8.41
C GLN A 55 -9.55 -22.15 -7.18
N LEU A 56 -10.04 -21.64 -6.04
CA LEU A 56 -9.27 -21.62 -4.81
C LEU A 56 -8.90 -23.04 -4.39
N ASP A 57 -9.87 -23.93 -4.29
CA ASP A 57 -9.67 -25.31 -3.83
C ASP A 57 -8.72 -26.08 -4.76
N ILE A 58 -8.86 -25.87 -6.08
CA ILE A 58 -7.98 -26.48 -7.09
C ILE A 58 -6.56 -25.95 -6.95
N CYS A 59 -6.37 -24.63 -6.81
CA CYS A 59 -5.06 -24.02 -6.60
C CYS A 59 -4.39 -24.57 -5.33
N LEU A 60 -5.13 -24.66 -4.23
CA LEU A 60 -4.62 -25.17 -2.96
C LEU A 60 -4.26 -26.66 -3.02
N ARG A 61 -5.13 -27.49 -3.59
CA ARG A 61 -4.94 -28.94 -3.70
C ARG A 61 -3.79 -29.33 -4.63
N HIS A 62 -3.73 -28.71 -5.80
CA HIS A 62 -2.76 -29.06 -6.85
C HIS A 62 -1.51 -28.17 -6.83
N ARG A 63 -1.42 -27.23 -5.87
CA ARG A 63 -0.27 -26.36 -5.64
C ARG A 63 0.21 -25.63 -6.90
N PHE A 64 -0.72 -24.97 -7.57
CA PHE A 64 -0.38 -24.11 -8.69
C PHE A 64 -1.28 -22.88 -8.76
N TYR A 65 -0.81 -21.86 -9.45
CA TYR A 65 -1.63 -20.75 -9.92
C TYR A 65 -1.42 -20.54 -11.42
N HIS A 66 -2.41 -20.00 -12.11
CA HIS A 66 -2.29 -19.73 -13.53
C HIS A 66 -2.84 -18.35 -13.88
N ILE A 67 -2.18 -17.69 -14.83
CA ILE A 67 -2.54 -16.34 -15.28
C ILE A 67 -2.33 -16.20 -16.79
N PRO A 68 -3.21 -15.50 -17.53
CA PRO A 68 -2.96 -15.22 -18.94
C PRO A 68 -1.62 -14.52 -19.14
N ALA A 69 -0.82 -14.95 -20.12
CA ALA A 69 0.54 -14.44 -20.33
C ALA A 69 0.57 -12.92 -20.57
N TYR A 70 -0.42 -12.37 -21.29
CA TYR A 70 -0.51 -10.94 -21.58
C TYR A 70 -0.64 -10.03 -20.35
N ARG A 71 -0.92 -10.59 -19.16
CA ARG A 71 -1.03 -9.83 -17.90
C ARG A 71 0.30 -9.65 -17.17
N ILE A 72 1.32 -10.40 -17.56
CA ILE A 72 2.65 -10.37 -16.95
C ILE A 72 3.59 -9.74 -17.97
N ARG A 73 4.34 -8.71 -17.54
CA ARG A 73 5.37 -8.08 -18.36
C ARG A 73 6.69 -8.80 -18.15
N GLU A 74 7.61 -8.69 -19.11
CA GLU A 74 8.95 -9.24 -18.95
C GLU A 74 9.67 -8.68 -17.71
N SER A 75 9.43 -7.40 -17.38
CA SER A 75 9.97 -6.74 -16.18
C SER A 75 9.43 -7.28 -14.85
N ASP A 76 8.34 -8.06 -14.86
CA ASP A 76 7.74 -8.62 -13.65
C ASP A 76 8.42 -9.94 -13.23
N PHE A 77 9.36 -10.45 -14.04
CA PHE A 77 10.17 -11.62 -13.70
C PHE A 77 11.45 -11.24 -12.94
N PRO A 78 11.92 -12.10 -12.02
CA PRO A 78 11.33 -13.38 -11.63
C PRO A 78 10.15 -13.22 -10.66
N ILE A 79 9.08 -14.00 -10.86
CA ILE A 79 7.98 -14.11 -9.89
C ILE A 79 8.37 -15.17 -8.86
N ARG A 80 8.79 -14.73 -7.67
CA ARG A 80 9.22 -15.62 -6.58
C ARG A 80 8.08 -16.11 -5.70
N TYR A 81 7.01 -15.33 -5.58
CA TYR A 81 5.84 -15.71 -4.79
C TYR A 81 4.54 -15.39 -5.51
N VAL A 82 3.49 -16.13 -5.17
CA VAL A 82 2.11 -15.85 -5.57
C VAL A 82 1.26 -15.69 -4.31
N ALA A 83 0.41 -14.69 -4.30
CA ALA A 83 -0.63 -14.49 -3.30
C ALA A 83 -2.01 -14.55 -3.96
N LEU A 84 -2.96 -15.27 -3.35
CA LEU A 84 -4.30 -15.47 -3.89
C LEU A 84 -5.25 -14.39 -3.34
N TYR A 85 -5.70 -13.51 -4.24
CA TYR A 85 -6.70 -12.49 -3.94
C TYR A 85 -8.12 -13.03 -4.13
N GLN A 86 -8.87 -13.05 -3.04
CA GLN A 86 -10.26 -13.46 -2.93
C GLN A 86 -11.13 -12.18 -2.92
N SER A 87 -11.83 -11.91 -4.02
CA SER A 87 -12.62 -10.67 -4.16
C SER A 87 -13.85 -10.66 -3.25
N LYS A 88 -14.30 -9.46 -2.84
CA LYS A 88 -15.57 -9.27 -2.10
C LYS A 88 -16.75 -9.88 -2.83
N HIS A 89 -16.81 -9.71 -4.16
CA HIS A 89 -17.91 -10.20 -4.98
C HIS A 89 -18.04 -11.73 -4.95
N LEU A 90 -16.91 -12.45 -5.00
CA LEU A 90 -16.93 -13.90 -4.99
C LEU A 90 -16.95 -14.47 -3.56
N PHE A 91 -16.18 -13.92 -2.63
CA PHE A 91 -15.90 -14.55 -1.33
C PHE A 91 -16.59 -13.87 -0.14
N GLY A 92 -17.27 -12.72 -0.34
CA GLY A 92 -18.05 -12.06 0.71
C GLY A 92 -17.23 -11.80 1.98
N PRO A 93 -17.68 -12.30 3.16
CA PRO A 93 -16.93 -12.17 4.42
C PRO A 93 -15.55 -12.83 4.42
N ALA A 94 -15.31 -13.83 3.57
CA ALA A 94 -14.03 -14.51 3.45
C ALA A 94 -13.07 -13.81 2.46
N ALA A 95 -13.43 -12.64 1.94
CA ALA A 95 -12.61 -11.90 0.99
C ALA A 95 -11.32 -11.35 1.62
N GLY A 96 -10.24 -11.36 0.85
CA GLY A 96 -8.92 -10.95 1.32
C GLY A 96 -7.81 -11.64 0.57
N ILE A 97 -6.60 -11.51 1.09
CA ILE A 97 -5.47 -12.37 0.74
C ILE A 97 -5.15 -13.20 1.97
N ARG A 98 -5.41 -14.50 1.86
CA ARG A 98 -5.16 -15.48 2.92
C ARG A 98 -4.03 -16.42 2.61
N TYR A 99 -3.83 -16.73 1.33
CA TYR A 99 -2.87 -17.74 0.92
C TYR A 99 -1.78 -17.11 0.08
N TYR A 100 -0.54 -17.50 0.36
CA TYR A 100 0.60 -17.19 -0.48
C TYR A 100 1.56 -18.37 -0.52
N GLY A 101 2.39 -18.45 -1.56
CA GLY A 101 3.32 -19.56 -1.71
C GLY A 101 4.51 -19.20 -2.59
N GLU A 102 5.61 -19.90 -2.36
CA GLU A 102 6.83 -19.74 -3.14
C GLU A 102 6.71 -20.47 -4.48
N VAL A 103 7.04 -19.78 -5.56
CA VAL A 103 7.06 -20.33 -6.92
C VAL A 103 8.34 -21.13 -7.10
N ILE A 104 8.20 -22.41 -7.44
CA ILE A 104 9.35 -23.29 -7.74
C ILE A 104 9.60 -23.41 -9.24
N ARG A 105 8.54 -23.23 -10.06
CA ARG A 105 8.62 -23.29 -11.52
C ARG A 105 7.60 -22.35 -12.14
N CYS A 106 8.00 -21.69 -13.23
CA CYS A 106 7.13 -20.92 -14.10
C CYS A 106 7.17 -21.51 -15.50
N LEU A 107 6.04 -22.05 -15.95
CA LEU A 107 5.90 -22.71 -17.25
C LEU A 107 5.02 -21.87 -18.16
N SER A 108 5.46 -21.65 -19.41
CA SER A 108 4.61 -21.12 -20.48
C SER A 108 3.85 -22.29 -21.10
N VAL A 109 2.52 -22.25 -21.04
CA VAL A 109 1.62 -23.33 -21.51
C VAL A 109 0.42 -22.73 -22.23
N HIS A 110 -0.23 -23.51 -23.09
CA HIS A 110 -1.56 -23.14 -23.58
C HIS A 110 -2.63 -23.37 -22.51
N ARG A 111 -3.73 -22.60 -22.58
CA ARG A 111 -4.77 -22.64 -21.55
C ARG A 111 -5.46 -24.00 -21.45
N ASP A 112 -5.63 -24.72 -22.53
CA ASP A 112 -6.22 -26.06 -22.63
C ASP A 112 -5.32 -27.16 -22.02
N GLU A 113 -4.02 -26.92 -21.90
CA GLU A 113 -3.09 -27.83 -21.21
C GLU A 113 -3.28 -27.85 -19.69
N ILE A 114 -3.96 -26.86 -19.11
CA ILE A 114 -4.26 -26.79 -17.67
C ILE A 114 -5.48 -27.67 -17.37
N ARG A 115 -5.23 -28.97 -17.24
CA ARG A 115 -6.28 -30.01 -17.14
C ARG A 115 -7.10 -29.95 -15.86
N GLU A 116 -6.53 -29.46 -14.76
CA GLU A 116 -7.23 -29.33 -13.48
C GLU A 116 -8.37 -28.31 -13.54
N ILE A 117 -8.32 -27.37 -14.49
CA ILE A 117 -9.37 -26.39 -14.75
C ILE A 117 -9.66 -26.39 -16.25
N PRO A 118 -10.46 -27.34 -16.76
CA PRO A 118 -10.64 -27.53 -18.20
C PRO A 118 -11.09 -26.26 -18.94
N SER A 119 -10.60 -26.10 -20.17
CA SER A 119 -10.94 -25.00 -21.07
C SER A 119 -10.60 -25.41 -22.50
N SER A 120 -11.41 -25.02 -23.48
CA SER A 120 -11.13 -25.23 -24.92
C SER A 120 -10.22 -24.18 -25.55
N ARG A 121 -9.88 -23.11 -24.81
CA ARG A 121 -9.04 -22.02 -25.29
C ARG A 121 -7.58 -22.44 -25.37
N THR A 122 -6.89 -22.04 -26.44
CA THR A 122 -5.45 -22.26 -26.66
C THR A 122 -4.60 -21.00 -26.41
N THR A 123 -5.17 -19.95 -25.80
CA THR A 123 -4.40 -18.73 -25.51
C THR A 123 -3.25 -19.00 -24.53
N PRO A 124 -2.10 -18.31 -24.63
CA PRO A 124 -0.92 -18.54 -23.79
C PRO A 124 -1.12 -18.09 -22.34
N TYR A 125 -0.67 -18.92 -21.40
CA TYR A 125 -0.75 -18.72 -19.95
C TYR A 125 0.60 -19.05 -19.30
N TYR A 126 0.85 -18.42 -18.15
CA TYR A 126 1.85 -18.89 -17.21
C TYR A 126 1.19 -19.81 -16.19
N ARG A 127 1.75 -21.01 -16.02
CA ARG A 127 1.46 -21.93 -14.91
C ARG A 127 2.61 -21.83 -13.91
N LEU A 128 2.30 -21.33 -12.72
CA LEU A 128 3.22 -21.16 -11.60
C LEU A 128 3.02 -22.33 -10.65
N GLU A 129 4.02 -23.21 -10.55
CA GLU A 129 4.01 -24.30 -9.57
C GLU A 129 4.50 -23.77 -8.22
N ILE A 130 3.77 -24.13 -7.16
CA ILE A 130 3.95 -23.58 -5.83
C ILE A 130 4.49 -24.68 -4.91
N ARG A 131 5.54 -24.39 -4.14
CA ARG A 131 6.12 -25.36 -3.19
C ARG A 131 5.07 -25.84 -2.19
N GLU A 132 4.46 -24.87 -1.52
CA GLU A 132 3.41 -25.02 -0.52
C GLU A 132 2.63 -23.71 -0.39
N TRP A 133 1.37 -23.80 0.03
CA TRP A 133 0.57 -22.64 0.38
C TRP A 133 0.65 -22.39 1.88
N LYS A 134 1.05 -21.17 2.23
CA LYS A 134 1.08 -20.64 3.59
C LYS A 134 -0.13 -19.77 3.83
N CYS A 135 -0.65 -19.82 5.05
CA CYS A 135 -1.75 -18.97 5.50
C CYS A 135 -1.21 -17.69 6.13
N LEU A 136 -1.76 -16.55 5.73
CA LEU A 136 -1.67 -15.29 6.44
C LEU A 136 -2.75 -15.28 7.52
N ASP A 137 -2.34 -15.00 8.75
CA ASP A 137 -3.22 -14.82 9.89
C ASP A 137 -2.77 -13.59 10.69
N PRO A 138 -3.55 -12.49 10.71
CA PRO A 138 -4.82 -12.31 10.00
C PRO A 138 -4.66 -12.22 8.46
N PRO A 139 -5.73 -12.47 7.68
CA PRO A 139 -5.71 -12.24 6.24
C PRO A 139 -5.62 -10.73 5.93
N ILE A 140 -5.02 -10.37 4.79
CA ILE A 140 -5.00 -8.99 4.32
C ILE A 140 -6.40 -8.63 3.81
N ALA A 141 -7.01 -7.62 4.41
CA ALA A 141 -8.36 -7.18 4.11
C ALA A 141 -8.46 -6.50 2.73
N VAL A 142 -9.54 -6.80 2.03
CA VAL A 142 -9.94 -6.16 0.78
C VAL A 142 -10.27 -4.68 0.98
N GLY A 143 -9.66 -3.82 0.17
CA GLY A 143 -10.07 -2.42 0.03
C GLY A 143 -11.37 -2.27 -0.78
N ASP A 144 -11.70 -1.02 -1.13
CA ASP A 144 -12.89 -0.72 -1.93
C ASP A 144 -12.68 -0.93 -3.43
N LYS A 145 -11.42 -0.86 -3.87
CA LYS A 145 -11.04 -1.19 -5.25
C LYS A 145 -10.63 -2.66 -5.35
N GLY A 146 -11.22 -3.35 -6.31
CA GLY A 146 -10.82 -4.71 -6.66
C GLY A 146 -9.43 -4.75 -7.31
N ILE A 147 -8.66 -5.80 -7.06
CA ILE A 147 -7.41 -6.08 -7.78
C ILE A 147 -7.68 -7.16 -8.83
N ILE A 148 -7.27 -6.87 -10.07
CA ILE A 148 -7.26 -7.87 -11.15
C ILE A 148 -5.93 -8.64 -11.10
N THR A 149 -4.81 -7.92 -11.09
CA THR A 149 -3.45 -8.45 -10.96
C THR A 149 -2.55 -7.31 -10.51
N ALA A 150 -1.62 -7.56 -9.59
CA ALA A 150 -0.63 -6.57 -9.16
C ALA A 150 0.69 -7.26 -8.76
N MET A 151 1.80 -6.57 -8.93
CA MET A 151 3.10 -6.98 -8.39
C MET A 151 3.38 -6.21 -7.10
N THR A 152 3.86 -6.91 -6.08
CA THR A 152 4.27 -6.37 -4.78
C THR A 152 5.53 -7.08 -4.30
N ASN A 153 5.92 -6.90 -3.04
CA ASN A 153 7.04 -7.58 -2.43
C ASN A 153 6.59 -8.37 -1.17
N LEU A 154 7.42 -9.32 -0.74
CA LEU A 154 7.08 -10.20 0.36
C LEU A 154 6.98 -9.45 1.70
N PHE A 155 7.73 -8.37 1.87
CA PHE A 155 7.67 -7.52 3.06
C PHE A 155 6.26 -6.92 3.21
N LEU A 156 5.75 -6.22 2.19
CA LEU A 156 4.39 -5.65 2.22
C LEU A 156 3.34 -6.73 2.41
N LEU A 157 3.49 -7.89 1.77
CA LEU A 157 2.55 -9.01 1.96
C LEU A 157 2.48 -9.51 3.42
N ARG A 158 3.57 -9.42 4.19
CA ARG A 158 3.63 -9.89 5.58
C ARG A 158 3.24 -8.84 6.61
N HIS A 159 3.43 -7.56 6.30
CA HIS A 159 3.25 -6.47 7.27
C HIS A 159 2.03 -5.58 7.01
N CYS A 160 1.47 -5.59 5.80
CA CYS A 160 0.27 -4.81 5.49
C CYS A 160 -1.02 -5.54 5.87
N THR A 161 -2.00 -4.76 6.30
CA THR A 161 -3.30 -5.28 6.74
C THR A 161 -4.37 -5.11 5.68
N ARG A 162 -4.15 -4.20 4.70
CA ARG A 162 -5.11 -3.93 3.63
C ARG A 162 -4.46 -4.01 2.25
N VAL A 163 -5.23 -4.53 1.30
CA VAL A 163 -4.80 -4.76 -0.08
C VAL A 163 -4.26 -3.51 -0.80
N PRO A 164 -4.83 -2.30 -0.65
CA PRO A 164 -4.27 -1.09 -1.28
C PRO A 164 -2.82 -0.79 -0.86
N GLU A 165 -2.44 -1.13 0.37
CA GLU A 165 -1.12 -0.88 0.95
C GLU A 165 -0.01 -1.66 0.23
N LEU A 166 -0.35 -2.76 -0.45
CA LEU A 166 0.59 -3.56 -1.23
C LEU A 166 1.18 -2.81 -2.44
N SER A 167 0.65 -1.63 -2.78
CA SER A 167 1.17 -0.78 -3.84
C SER A 167 2.15 0.31 -3.37
N ILE A 168 2.44 0.39 -2.06
CA ILE A 168 3.43 1.31 -1.50
C ILE A 168 4.79 1.13 -2.18
N GLY A 169 5.36 2.24 -2.65
CA GLY A 169 6.50 2.26 -3.58
C GLY A 169 7.88 2.16 -2.94
N SER A 170 8.04 2.67 -1.73
CA SER A 170 9.36 2.83 -1.08
C SER A 170 9.27 2.75 0.45
N GLU A 171 10.43 2.59 1.10
CA GLU A 171 10.52 2.60 2.56
C GLU A 171 9.99 3.89 3.17
N THR A 172 10.37 5.03 2.61
CA THR A 172 9.91 6.34 3.07
C THR A 172 8.40 6.45 2.99
N GLU A 173 7.81 6.00 1.89
CA GLU A 173 6.36 5.98 1.71
C GLU A 173 5.68 5.09 2.75
N TYR A 174 6.22 3.89 2.98
CA TYR A 174 5.71 2.95 3.99
C TYR A 174 5.77 3.53 5.40
N ARG A 175 6.93 4.05 5.81
CA ARG A 175 7.13 4.55 7.17
C ARG A 175 6.28 5.79 7.45
N LEU A 176 6.12 6.69 6.48
CA LEU A 176 5.20 7.83 6.61
C LEU A 176 3.74 7.37 6.72
N TYR A 177 3.33 6.39 5.90
CA TYR A 177 1.97 5.84 5.97
C TYR A 177 1.71 5.15 7.32
N MET A 178 2.61 4.30 7.80
CA MET A 178 2.47 3.67 9.12
C MET A 178 2.48 4.69 10.26
N GLY A 179 3.31 5.73 10.16
CA GLY A 179 3.29 6.86 11.09
C GLY A 179 1.93 7.57 11.12
N LEU A 180 1.27 7.73 9.97
CA LEU A 180 -0.09 8.27 9.87
C LEU A 180 -1.10 7.34 10.54
N ILE A 181 -1.05 6.02 10.29
CA ILE A 181 -1.97 5.07 10.91
C ILE A 181 -1.88 5.15 12.43
N HIS A 182 -0.68 5.07 13.00
CA HIS A 182 -0.50 5.17 14.45
C HIS A 182 -0.95 6.55 14.98
N ALA A 183 -0.80 7.62 14.21
CA ALA A 183 -1.29 8.95 14.58
C ALA A 183 -2.82 8.98 14.70
N LEU A 184 -3.51 8.38 13.73
CA LEU A 184 -4.97 8.35 13.65
C LEU A 184 -5.58 7.45 14.73
N GLU A 185 -4.89 6.38 15.14
CA GLU A 185 -5.33 5.50 16.22
C GLU A 185 -5.32 6.23 17.58
N GLU A 186 -4.33 7.08 17.83
CA GLU A 186 -4.25 7.85 19.08
C GLU A 186 -5.12 9.11 19.10
N TYR A 187 -5.44 9.65 17.92
CA TYR A 187 -6.12 10.94 17.78
C TYR A 187 -7.47 11.03 18.51
N PRO A 188 -8.42 10.06 18.43
CA PRO A 188 -9.73 10.16 19.09
C PRO A 188 -9.64 10.38 20.60
N ALA A 189 -8.63 9.81 21.26
CA ALA A 189 -8.46 9.91 22.72
C ALA A 189 -7.88 11.27 23.16
N ARG A 190 -7.33 12.08 22.24
CA ARG A 190 -6.48 13.24 22.55
C ARG A 190 -6.84 14.50 21.75
N ARG A 191 -8.06 14.58 21.19
CA ARG A 191 -8.48 15.59 20.20
C ARG A 191 -8.22 17.06 20.56
N ILE A 192 -8.15 17.44 21.82
CA ILE A 192 -8.10 18.85 22.26
C ILE A 192 -6.67 19.44 22.12
N SER A 193 -5.64 18.60 22.12
CA SER A 193 -4.23 19.04 22.05
C SER A 193 -3.34 18.01 21.34
N PHE A 194 -3.88 17.30 20.34
CA PHE A 194 -3.12 16.29 19.62
C PHE A 194 -2.19 16.93 18.59
N HIS A 195 -0.90 16.86 18.88
CA HIS A 195 0.16 17.15 17.93
C HIS A 195 1.06 15.93 17.80
N ARG A 196 1.23 15.43 16.57
CA ARG A 196 2.22 14.40 16.24
C ARG A 196 2.99 14.81 15.01
N HIS A 197 4.31 14.73 15.11
CA HIS A 197 5.22 15.01 14.02
C HIS A 197 6.18 13.85 13.83
N LEU A 198 6.40 13.45 12.58
CA LEU A 198 7.34 12.42 12.16
C LEU A 198 8.16 12.95 10.99
N SER A 199 9.48 12.85 11.07
CA SER A 199 10.40 13.23 9.99
C SER A 199 11.19 12.02 9.48
N ILE A 200 11.29 11.90 8.15
CA ILE A 200 12.07 10.86 7.46
C ILE A 200 12.81 11.53 6.31
N GLY A 201 14.11 11.79 6.50
CA GLY A 201 14.91 12.55 5.54
C GLY A 201 14.33 13.95 5.34
N SER A 202 14.08 14.33 4.08
CA SER A 202 13.43 15.61 3.75
C SER A 202 11.91 15.60 3.90
N PHE A 203 11.31 14.44 4.19
CA PHE A 203 9.87 14.33 4.34
C PHE A 203 9.44 14.51 5.79
N SER A 204 8.29 15.14 5.99
CA SER A 204 7.65 15.17 7.30
C SER A 204 6.15 14.96 7.21
N LEU A 205 5.61 14.31 8.23
CA LEU A 205 4.18 14.12 8.46
C LEU A 205 3.82 14.82 9.76
N CYS A 206 2.79 15.66 9.75
CA CYS A 206 2.25 16.30 10.93
C CYS A 206 0.74 16.05 11.01
N LEU A 207 0.24 15.64 12.18
CA LEU A 207 -1.18 15.69 12.52
C LEU A 207 -1.34 16.73 13.64
N ASP A 208 -1.98 17.86 13.32
CA ASP A 208 -2.20 18.96 14.23
C ASP A 208 -3.62 19.53 14.06
N ASN A 209 -4.32 19.75 15.18
CA ASN A 209 -5.62 20.43 15.22
C ASN A 209 -6.63 19.93 14.16
N GLY A 210 -6.68 18.61 13.96
CA GLY A 210 -7.59 17.97 13.01
C GLY A 210 -7.20 18.12 11.53
N ARG A 211 -5.96 18.49 11.24
CA ARG A 211 -5.38 18.52 9.88
C ARG A 211 -4.15 17.62 9.81
N VAL A 212 -4.05 16.88 8.70
CA VAL A 212 -2.86 16.12 8.33
C VAL A 212 -2.09 16.92 7.28
N ALA A 213 -0.81 17.14 7.54
CA ALA A 213 0.15 17.74 6.62
C ALA A 213 1.22 16.71 6.25
N LEU A 214 1.52 16.61 4.96
CA LEU A 214 2.67 15.86 4.45
C LEU A 214 3.56 16.81 3.66
N SER A 215 4.85 16.83 3.96
CA SER A 215 5.84 17.68 3.31
C SER A 215 6.97 16.85 2.71
N ASN A 216 7.59 17.37 1.64
CA ASN A 216 8.85 16.84 1.10
C ASN A 216 10.04 17.82 1.27
N GLY A 217 9.85 18.86 2.08
CA GLY A 217 10.82 19.93 2.35
C GLY A 217 10.66 21.15 1.43
N THR A 218 10.02 20.99 0.27
CA THR A 218 9.74 22.10 -0.68
C THR A 218 8.25 22.38 -0.79
N GLN A 219 7.42 21.35 -0.67
CA GLN A 219 5.98 21.41 -0.84
C GLN A 219 5.30 20.79 0.35
N VAL A 220 4.09 21.27 0.63
CA VAL A 220 3.20 20.74 1.65
C VAL A 220 1.86 20.40 1.03
N ALA A 221 1.38 19.19 1.28
CA ALA A 221 0.03 18.76 0.98
C ALA A 221 -0.76 18.62 2.28
N LEU A 222 -2.04 19.01 2.26
CA LEU A 222 -2.90 19.07 3.44
C LEU A 222 -4.22 18.35 3.21
N CYS A 223 -4.76 17.72 4.26
CA CYS A 223 -6.15 17.28 4.30
C CYS A 223 -6.71 17.29 5.73
N GLY A 224 -8.04 17.28 5.86
CA GLY A 224 -8.68 17.15 7.17
C GLY A 224 -8.57 15.73 7.73
N VAL A 225 -8.39 15.58 9.04
CA VAL A 225 -8.26 14.28 9.71
C VAL A 225 -9.46 13.38 9.48
N ALA A 226 -10.66 13.94 9.34
CA ALA A 226 -11.88 13.18 9.05
C ALA A 226 -11.79 12.44 7.71
N VAL A 227 -11.08 13.00 6.72
CA VAL A 227 -10.84 12.36 5.43
C VAL A 227 -9.91 11.15 5.60
N CYS A 228 -8.89 11.28 6.44
CA CYS A 228 -7.98 10.19 6.77
C CYS A 228 -8.66 9.09 7.60
N LEU A 229 -9.52 9.43 8.56
CA LEU A 229 -10.25 8.44 9.36
C LEU A 229 -11.21 7.58 8.51
N ASN A 230 -11.74 8.13 7.42
CA ASN A 230 -12.64 7.39 6.53
C ASN A 230 -11.88 6.41 5.62
N ASP A 231 -10.82 6.87 4.94
CA ASP A 231 -9.94 6.03 4.12
C ASP A 231 -8.48 6.53 4.22
N PRO A 232 -7.71 5.99 5.19
CA PRO A 232 -6.35 6.46 5.46
C PRO A 232 -5.44 6.33 4.24
N TYR A 233 -5.52 5.20 3.53
CA TYR A 233 -4.66 4.92 2.40
C TYR A 233 -4.97 5.84 1.22
N ALA A 234 -6.24 6.00 0.85
CA ALA A 234 -6.59 6.90 -0.26
C ALA A 234 -6.26 8.36 0.07
N ALA A 235 -6.44 8.79 1.32
CA ALA A 235 -6.03 10.12 1.77
C ALA A 235 -4.52 10.31 1.64
N PHE A 236 -3.75 9.34 2.13
CA PHE A 236 -2.29 9.34 2.02
C PHE A 236 -1.82 9.37 0.55
N CYS A 237 -2.39 8.55 -0.33
CA CYS A 237 -2.05 8.57 -1.75
C CYS A 237 -2.29 9.93 -2.41
N ARG A 238 -3.37 10.64 -2.02
CA ARG A 238 -3.65 12.00 -2.52
C ARG A 238 -2.58 12.99 -2.06
N LEU A 239 -2.20 12.96 -0.78
CA LEU A 239 -1.13 13.79 -0.24
C LEU A 239 0.20 13.50 -0.96
N TRP A 240 0.57 12.22 -1.04
CA TRP A 240 1.81 11.75 -1.67
C TRP A 240 1.90 12.13 -3.15
N THR A 241 0.81 11.98 -3.90
CA THR A 241 0.76 12.34 -5.32
C THR A 241 0.93 13.84 -5.54
N THR A 242 0.34 14.67 -4.67
CA THR A 242 0.50 16.12 -4.72
C THR A 242 1.95 16.53 -4.56
N LEU A 243 2.68 15.92 -3.61
CA LEU A 243 4.10 16.17 -3.40
C LEU A 243 4.99 15.73 -4.56
N LYS A 244 4.60 14.69 -5.31
CA LYS A 244 5.34 14.23 -6.50
C LYS A 244 5.10 15.13 -7.71
N LYS A 245 3.89 15.65 -7.88
CA LYS A 245 3.51 16.46 -9.06
C LYS A 245 4.18 17.83 -9.10
N GLY A 246 4.63 18.38 -7.98
CA GLY A 246 5.27 19.68 -7.98
C GLY A 246 6.75 19.69 -8.38
N LYS A 247 7.31 18.58 -8.89
CA LYS A 247 8.57 18.61 -9.67
C LYS A 247 8.26 18.51 -11.18
N GLY A 248 8.06 19.66 -11.82
CA GLY A 248 8.33 19.93 -13.25
C GLY A 248 7.41 19.30 -14.32
N PHE A 249 6.60 20.13 -14.98
CA PHE A 249 6.44 20.03 -16.43
C PHE A 249 7.20 21.21 -17.06
N PRO A 250 8.15 21.01 -17.99
CA PRO A 250 8.54 22.12 -18.86
C PRO A 250 7.31 22.47 -19.70
N GLN A 251 6.85 23.71 -19.59
CA GLN A 251 5.90 24.23 -20.55
C GLN A 251 6.57 24.18 -21.92
N LYS A 252 5.95 23.48 -22.87
CA LYS A 252 6.21 23.75 -24.28
C LYS A 252 5.73 25.17 -24.54
N SER A 253 6.68 26.07 -24.73
CA SER A 253 6.46 27.37 -25.34
C SER A 253 5.96 27.17 -26.79
N PRO A 254 5.11 28.07 -27.32
CA PRO A 254 4.53 27.97 -28.65
C PRO A 254 5.57 27.97 -29.77
#